data_AF-A0A7X5E4D9-F1
#
_entry.id   AF-A0A7X5E4D9-F1
#
_cell.length_a   1.000
_cell.length_b   1.000
_cell.length_c   1.000
_cell.angle_alpha   90.00
_cell.angle_beta   90.00
_cell.angle_gamma   90.00
#
_symmetry.space_group_name_H-M   'P 1'
#
loop_
_entity.id
_entity.type
_entity.pdbx_description
1 polymer ?
#
loop_
_entity_poly.entity_id
_entity_poly.type
_entity_poly.pdbx_seq_one_letter_code
_entity_poly.pdbx_strand_id
1 'polypeptide(L)'
;MTGGRLHLIKFACGKLLYATENDPELAGRGLYDHGKYPFVFDTLFPLEGLPYGFGFIDVMRDPQTYIDMLDQCILYNARLAGRPRWYISDNTGVNEEEFADWSRDFVHVAGKVDEEHLRQITVGPLSAYIINHREAKIAEMKETSANRDVSAGGTQSGVTAASAIAAMQEAGNKVSRDMLKGSYRAYRQVVELVIELIRQFYDVGRVFRVTAPNGAAEYVSLSAAQLLGDRRPVFDIVV
;
A
#
# COMPACT_ATOMS: atom_id res chain seq x y z
N MET A 1 -39.08 5.33 -3.01
CA MET A 1 -38.18 6.09 -3.89
C MET A 1 -38.03 5.29 -5.16
N THR A 2 -38.61 5.76 -6.26
CA THR A 2 -38.44 5.17 -7.60
C THR A 2 -36.99 5.40 -8.03
N GLY A 3 -36.11 4.47 -7.67
CA GLY A 3 -34.72 4.47 -8.13
C GLY A 3 -34.66 4.34 -9.65
N GLY A 4 -33.66 4.95 -10.27
CA GLY A 4 -33.41 4.77 -11.70
C GLY A 4 -33.18 3.30 -12.05
N ARG A 5 -33.46 2.91 -13.30
CA ARG A 5 -33.20 1.55 -13.79
C ARG A 5 -31.75 1.42 -14.25
N LEU A 6 -31.11 0.32 -13.89
CA LEU A 6 -29.79 -0.01 -14.41
C LEU A 6 -29.92 -0.89 -15.64
N HIS A 7 -29.26 -0.51 -16.74
CA HIS A 7 -29.16 -1.32 -17.94
C HIS A 7 -27.70 -1.70 -18.23
N LEU A 8 -27.50 -2.87 -18.85
CA LEU A 8 -26.19 -3.36 -19.26
C LEU A 8 -26.07 -3.28 -20.77
N ILE A 9 -24.96 -2.74 -21.23
CA ILE A 9 -24.56 -2.71 -22.63
C ILE A 9 -23.28 -3.54 -22.81
N LYS A 10 -23.30 -4.46 -23.76
CA LYS A 10 -22.11 -5.15 -24.27
C LYS A 10 -21.73 -4.52 -25.59
N PHE A 11 -20.59 -3.86 -25.62
CA PHE A 11 -20.08 -3.14 -26.78
C PHE A 11 -18.66 -3.59 -27.08
N ALA A 12 -18.37 -3.92 -28.33
CA ALA A 12 -17.04 -4.31 -28.76
C ALA A 12 -16.78 -3.80 -30.17
N CYS A 13 -15.57 -3.29 -30.42
CA CYS A 13 -15.10 -2.87 -31.74
C CYS A 13 -16.07 -1.94 -32.50
N GLY A 14 -16.67 -0.95 -31.82
CA GLY A 14 -17.58 -0.01 -32.47
C GLY A 14 -19.01 -0.53 -32.66
N LYS A 15 -19.31 -1.77 -32.28
CA LYS A 15 -20.61 -2.42 -32.48
C LYS A 15 -21.28 -2.76 -31.15
N LEU A 16 -22.56 -2.42 -31.06
CA LEU A 16 -23.43 -2.91 -30.00
C LEU A 16 -23.72 -4.40 -30.21
N LEU A 17 -23.34 -5.22 -29.22
CA LEU A 17 -23.60 -6.66 -29.24
C LEU A 17 -24.88 -7.02 -28.50
N TYR A 18 -25.14 -6.34 -27.38
CA TYR A 18 -26.31 -6.59 -26.53
C TYR A 18 -26.61 -5.36 -25.67
N ALA A 19 -27.89 -5.07 -25.47
CA ALA A 19 -28.37 -4.10 -24.51
C ALA A 19 -29.61 -4.67 -23.81
N THR A 20 -29.68 -4.56 -22.47
CA THR A 20 -30.86 -5.03 -21.72
C THR A 20 -32.13 -4.23 -22.03
N GLU A 21 -32.01 -3.05 -22.64
CA GLU A 21 -33.17 -2.28 -23.14
C GLU A 21 -33.86 -2.94 -24.34
N ASN A 22 -33.16 -3.81 -25.08
CA ASN A 22 -33.73 -4.55 -26.21
C ASN A 22 -34.41 -5.85 -25.77
N ASP A 23 -34.28 -6.23 -24.50
CA ASP A 23 -34.87 -7.43 -23.92
C ASP A 23 -36.26 -7.08 -23.35
N PRO A 24 -37.37 -7.65 -23.86
CA PRO A 24 -38.71 -7.32 -23.39
C PRO A 24 -38.93 -7.49 -21.89
N GLU A 25 -38.24 -8.45 -21.24
CA GLU A 25 -38.38 -8.71 -19.81
C GLU A 25 -37.63 -7.68 -18.95
N LEU A 26 -36.51 -7.16 -19.47
CA LEU A 26 -35.62 -6.25 -18.74
C LEU A 26 -35.78 -4.78 -19.14
N ALA A 27 -36.37 -4.48 -20.29
CA ALA A 27 -36.57 -3.10 -20.77
C ALA A 27 -37.39 -2.26 -19.77
N GLY A 28 -38.43 -2.86 -19.19
CA GLY A 28 -39.27 -2.21 -18.19
C GLY A 28 -38.76 -2.32 -16.74
N ARG A 29 -37.90 -3.30 -16.44
CA ARG A 29 -37.48 -3.61 -15.07
C ARG A 29 -36.07 -3.10 -14.74
N GLY A 30 -35.18 -3.08 -15.72
CA GLY A 30 -33.74 -2.98 -15.52
C GLY A 30 -33.13 -4.33 -15.13
N LEU A 31 -31.80 -4.38 -15.05
CA LEU A 31 -31.04 -5.59 -14.72
C LEU A 31 -31.25 -6.01 -13.25
N TYR A 32 -31.28 -5.03 -12.34
CA TYR A 32 -31.48 -5.26 -10.91
C TYR A 32 -32.61 -4.39 -10.38
N ASP A 33 -33.46 -4.96 -9.53
CA ASP A 33 -34.64 -4.26 -8.97
C ASP A 33 -34.24 -3.03 -8.15
N HIS A 34 -33.07 -3.11 -7.50
CA HIS A 34 -32.52 -2.00 -6.72
C HIS A 34 -31.89 -0.88 -7.58
N GLY A 35 -31.71 -1.09 -8.89
CA GLY A 35 -31.21 -0.06 -9.83
C GLY A 35 -29.78 0.44 -9.59
N LYS A 36 -28.99 -0.25 -8.76
CA LYS A 36 -27.60 0.13 -8.42
C LYS A 36 -26.60 -0.71 -9.21
N TYR A 37 -25.41 -0.17 -9.46
CA TYR A 37 -24.31 -0.89 -10.08
C TYR A 37 -23.89 -2.13 -9.24
N PRO A 38 -23.42 -3.22 -9.88
CA PRO A 38 -23.00 -4.45 -9.20
C PRO A 38 -21.58 -4.34 -8.60
N PHE A 39 -21.18 -3.16 -8.14
CA PHE A 39 -19.89 -2.91 -7.50
C PHE A 39 -20.00 -1.72 -6.55
N VAL A 40 -19.12 -1.70 -5.55
CA VAL A 40 -18.98 -0.62 -4.59
C VAL A 40 -17.53 -0.15 -4.64
N PHE A 41 -17.32 1.17 -4.71
CA PHE A 41 -15.98 1.73 -4.60
C PHE A 41 -15.57 1.77 -3.13
N ASP A 42 -14.45 1.12 -2.83
CA ASP A 42 -13.74 1.26 -1.55
C ASP A 42 -12.40 1.94 -1.82
N THR A 43 -12.33 3.23 -1.54
CA THR A 43 -11.13 4.05 -1.78
C THR A 43 -10.48 4.38 -0.45
N LEU A 44 -9.15 4.20 -0.39
CA LEU A 44 -8.39 4.48 0.82
C LEU A 44 -8.41 5.98 1.18
N PHE A 45 -7.94 6.83 0.26
CA PHE A 45 -8.04 8.29 0.38
C PHE A 45 -8.84 8.83 -0.80
N PRO A 46 -10.11 9.24 -0.60
CA PRO A 46 -10.99 9.65 -1.69
C PRO A 46 -10.52 10.97 -2.33
N LEU A 47 -10.66 11.08 -3.65
CA LEU A 47 -10.45 12.32 -4.39
C LEU A 47 -11.80 12.89 -4.83
N GLU A 48 -11.99 14.19 -4.63
CA GLU A 48 -13.24 14.87 -4.98
C GLU A 48 -13.49 14.79 -6.49
N GLY A 49 -14.72 14.42 -6.87
CA GLY A 49 -15.14 14.32 -8.26
C GLY A 49 -14.63 13.08 -9.01
N LEU A 50 -13.89 12.17 -8.35
CA LEU A 50 -13.34 10.98 -8.98
C LEU A 50 -13.88 9.69 -8.33
N PRO A 51 -14.06 8.60 -9.11
CA PRO A 51 -14.48 7.30 -8.57
C PRO A 51 -13.33 6.52 -7.91
N TYR A 52 -12.11 7.06 -7.95
CA TYR A 52 -10.91 6.46 -7.37
C TYR A 52 -10.24 7.42 -6.40
N GLY A 53 -9.39 6.86 -5.54
CA GLY A 53 -8.55 7.58 -4.58
C GLY A 53 -7.08 7.26 -4.77
N PHE A 54 -6.25 7.69 -3.82
CA PHE A 54 -4.84 7.30 -3.76
C PHE A 54 -4.58 6.34 -2.59
N GLY A 55 -3.50 5.58 -2.72
CA GLY A 55 -3.04 4.61 -1.74
C GLY A 55 -1.97 5.16 -0.80
N PHE A 56 -1.63 4.39 0.23
CA PHE A 56 -0.49 4.68 1.10
C PHE A 56 0.84 4.72 0.35
N ILE A 57 0.99 3.88 -0.67
CA ILE A 57 2.18 3.85 -1.52
C ILE A 57 2.35 5.17 -2.27
N ASP A 58 1.25 5.81 -2.69
CA ASP A 58 1.33 7.10 -3.39
C ASP A 58 1.88 8.21 -2.50
N VAL A 59 1.61 8.15 -1.19
CA VAL A 59 2.17 9.08 -0.20
C VAL A 59 3.63 8.76 0.12
N MET A 60 3.99 7.47 0.20
CA MET A 60 5.34 7.03 0.59
C MET A 60 6.36 7.03 -0.56
N ARG A 61 5.90 7.14 -1.81
CA ARG A 61 6.77 7.03 -3.00
C ARG A 61 7.88 8.07 -3.01
N ASP A 62 7.55 9.31 -2.71
CA ASP A 62 8.51 10.41 -2.73
C ASP A 62 9.60 10.25 -1.68
N PRO A 63 9.31 10.10 -0.37
CA PRO A 63 10.35 9.89 0.63
C PRO A 63 11.16 8.62 0.37
N GLN A 64 10.54 7.53 -0.11
CA GLN A 64 11.27 6.31 -0.49
C GLN A 64 12.27 6.58 -1.63
N THR A 65 11.86 7.34 -2.66
CA THR A 65 12.74 7.70 -3.78
C THR A 65 13.96 8.49 -3.29
N TYR A 66 13.77 9.45 -2.37
CA TYR A 66 14.89 10.17 -1.77
C TYR A 66 15.82 9.27 -0.97
N ILE A 67 15.28 8.33 -0.18
CA ILE A 67 16.07 7.35 0.58
C ILE A 67 16.92 6.53 -0.39
N ASP A 68 16.32 6.00 -1.44
CA ASP A 68 17.02 5.17 -2.43
C ASP A 68 18.17 5.93 -3.11
N MET A 69 17.95 7.20 -3.48
CA MET A 69 18.98 8.04 -4.09
C MET A 69 20.14 8.35 -3.12
N LEU A 70 19.84 8.59 -1.85
CA LEU A 70 20.86 8.84 -0.82
C LEU A 70 21.64 7.55 -0.51
N ASP A 71 20.96 6.40 -0.48
CA ASP A 71 21.60 5.09 -0.32
C ASP A 71 22.52 4.75 -1.49
N GLN A 72 22.14 5.11 -2.72
CA GLN A 72 23.03 4.99 -3.88
C GLN A 72 24.30 5.82 -3.71
N CYS A 73 24.21 7.05 -3.21
CA CYS A 73 25.39 7.88 -2.91
C CYS A 73 26.29 7.25 -1.84
N ILE A 74 25.68 6.71 -0.78
CA ILE A 74 26.39 6.01 0.29
C ILE A 74 27.12 4.78 -0.24
N LEU A 75 26.43 3.95 -1.00
CA LEU A 75 26.99 2.74 -1.61
C LEU A 75 28.11 3.08 -2.61
N TYR A 76 27.93 4.13 -3.40
CA TYR A 76 28.94 4.57 -4.35
C TYR A 76 30.21 5.07 -3.65
N ASN A 77 30.07 5.85 -2.57
CA ASN A 77 31.23 6.28 -1.77
C ASN A 77 31.93 5.10 -1.09
N ALA A 78 31.16 4.15 -0.53
CA ALA A 78 31.73 2.94 0.06
C ALA A 78 32.50 2.11 -0.98
N ARG A 79 32.00 2.03 -2.22
CA ARG A 79 32.70 1.38 -3.32
C ARG A 79 33.99 2.11 -3.70
N LEU A 80 33.98 3.44 -3.77
CA LEU A 80 35.17 4.23 -4.05
C LEU A 80 36.22 4.07 -2.94
N ALA A 81 35.80 4.09 -1.67
CA ALA A 81 36.68 3.92 -0.53
C ALA A 81 37.24 2.49 -0.42
N GLY A 82 36.42 1.47 -0.72
CA GLY A 82 36.82 0.06 -0.66
C GLY A 82 37.67 -0.40 -1.84
N ARG A 83 37.66 0.33 -2.97
CA ARG A 83 38.52 0.04 -4.12
C ARG A 83 39.41 1.25 -4.43
N PRO A 84 40.52 1.40 -3.68
CA PRO A 84 41.38 2.57 -3.81
C PRO A 84 41.93 2.69 -5.22
N ARG A 85 42.01 3.92 -5.70
CA ARG A 85 42.64 4.27 -6.97
C ARG A 85 43.98 4.92 -6.69
N TRP A 86 44.85 4.93 -7.69
CA TRP A 86 46.20 5.45 -7.56
C TRP A 86 46.51 6.39 -8.72
N TYR A 87 47.22 7.47 -8.44
CA TYR A 87 47.97 8.21 -9.44
C TYR A 87 49.28 7.46 -9.67
N ILE A 88 49.57 7.16 -10.93
CA ILE A 88 50.81 6.55 -11.37
C ILE A 88 51.46 7.45 -12.41
N SER A 89 52.77 7.65 -12.29
CA SER A 89 53.58 8.33 -13.30
C SER A 89 54.06 7.30 -14.33
N ASP A 90 54.23 7.71 -15.58
CA ASP A 90 54.68 6.80 -16.66
C ASP A 90 56.05 6.15 -16.35
N ASN A 91 56.85 6.78 -15.49
CA ASN A 91 58.18 6.31 -15.08
C ASN A 91 58.21 5.61 -13.69
N THR A 92 57.08 5.29 -13.08
CA THR A 92 57.01 4.72 -11.71
C THR A 92 57.65 3.33 -11.60
N GLY A 93 57.82 2.60 -12.72
CA GLY A 93 58.54 1.32 -12.75
C GLY A 93 57.86 0.18 -11.97
N VAL A 94 56.62 0.35 -11.50
CA VAL A 94 55.86 -0.67 -10.76
C VAL A 94 55.08 -1.54 -11.74
N ASN A 95 55.08 -2.85 -11.53
CA ASN A 95 54.21 -3.76 -12.28
C ASN A 95 52.76 -3.61 -11.79
N GLU A 96 51.95 -2.87 -12.56
CA GLU A 96 50.55 -2.56 -12.24
C GLU A 96 49.65 -3.79 -12.15
N GLU A 97 49.87 -4.79 -13.01
CA GLU A 97 49.07 -6.02 -13.02
C GLU A 97 49.28 -6.82 -11.73
N GLU A 98 50.54 -6.88 -11.27
CA GLU A 98 50.87 -7.53 -9.99
C GLU A 98 50.38 -6.72 -8.80
N PHE A 99 50.50 -5.39 -8.87
CA PHE A 99 50.08 -4.49 -7.80
C PHE A 99 48.56 -4.49 -7.58
N ALA A 100 47.78 -4.69 -8.65
CA ALA A 100 46.32 -4.77 -8.57
C ALA A 100 45.80 -6.18 -8.19
N ASP A 101 46.65 -7.21 -8.23
CA ASP A 101 46.28 -8.61 -8.02
C ASP A 101 46.56 -9.07 -6.59
N TRP A 102 45.52 -9.05 -5.75
CA TRP A 102 45.58 -9.49 -4.35
C TRP A 102 45.89 -10.98 -4.14
N SER A 103 45.95 -11.79 -5.21
CA SER A 103 46.31 -13.21 -5.11
C SER A 103 47.82 -13.45 -5.18
N ARG A 104 48.64 -12.42 -5.48
CA ARG A 104 50.10 -12.53 -5.59
C ARG A 104 50.78 -12.10 -4.30
N ASP A 105 51.76 -12.90 -3.88
CA ASP A 105 52.55 -12.63 -2.66
C ASP A 105 53.64 -11.55 -2.87
N PHE A 106 54.05 -11.30 -4.13
CA PHE A 106 55.15 -10.38 -4.47
C PHE A 106 54.78 -9.46 -5.65
N VAL A 107 55.21 -8.20 -5.57
CA VAL A 107 55.08 -7.19 -6.63
C VAL A 107 56.46 -6.74 -7.08
N HIS A 108 56.75 -6.87 -8.38
CA HIS A 108 58.01 -6.46 -8.96
C HIS A 108 58.04 -4.95 -9.23
N VAL A 109 59.18 -4.33 -8.92
CA VAL A 109 59.42 -2.90 -9.12
C VAL A 109 60.79 -2.66 -9.74
N ALA A 110 60.85 -1.78 -10.74
CA ALA A 110 62.06 -1.32 -11.38
C ALA A 110 62.57 -0.06 -10.65
N GLY A 111 63.45 -0.26 -9.67
CA GLY A 111 64.03 0.83 -8.88
C GLY A 111 63.44 0.95 -7.48
N LYS A 112 63.41 2.17 -6.93
CA LYS A 112 62.88 2.44 -5.59
C LYS A 112 61.41 2.84 -5.68
N VAL A 113 60.61 2.35 -4.75
CA VAL A 113 59.23 2.80 -4.55
C VAL A 113 59.24 4.04 -3.67
N ASP A 114 58.63 5.12 -4.14
CA ASP A 114 58.39 6.33 -3.35
C ASP A 114 56.92 6.78 -3.53
N GLU A 115 56.45 7.62 -2.60
CA GLU A 115 55.09 8.17 -2.62
C GLU A 115 54.90 9.29 -3.65
N GLU A 116 55.99 9.76 -4.28
CA GLU A 116 55.96 10.86 -5.24
C GLU A 116 55.53 10.37 -6.62
N HIS A 117 55.92 9.15 -6.99
CA HIS A 117 55.59 8.50 -8.26
C HIS A 117 54.38 7.56 -8.16
N LEU A 118 53.99 7.13 -6.95
CA LEU A 118 52.80 6.31 -6.72
C LEU A 118 52.01 6.85 -5.51
N ARG A 119 50.86 7.47 -5.77
CA ARG A 119 50.05 8.09 -4.72
C ARG A 119 48.60 7.61 -4.75
N GLN A 120 48.10 7.14 -3.62
CA GLN A 120 46.71 6.75 -3.49
C GLN A 120 45.77 7.97 -3.59
N ILE A 121 44.71 7.85 -4.37
CA ILE A 121 43.57 8.76 -4.38
C ILE A 121 42.76 8.48 -3.11
N THR A 122 42.72 9.44 -2.21
CA THR A 122 41.94 9.35 -0.98
C THR A 122 40.48 9.74 -1.26
N VAL A 123 39.57 8.86 -0.84
CA VAL A 123 38.13 9.12 -0.90
C VAL A 123 37.73 9.70 0.45
N GLY A 124 37.25 10.94 0.43
CA GLY A 124 36.78 11.61 1.65
C GLY A 124 35.53 10.93 2.22
N PRO A 125 35.26 11.09 3.53
CA PRO A 125 33.98 10.68 4.09
C PRO A 125 32.85 11.49 3.45
N LEU A 126 31.68 10.86 3.30
CA LEU A 126 30.48 11.58 2.88
C LEU A 126 30.15 12.67 3.88
N SER A 127 29.59 13.77 3.36
CA SER A 127 29.06 14.83 4.22
C SER A 127 28.00 14.26 5.16
N ALA A 128 28.08 14.62 6.44
CA ALA A 128 27.10 14.24 7.46
C ALA A 128 25.67 14.67 7.07
N TYR A 129 25.54 15.71 6.24
CA TYR A 129 24.25 16.13 5.69
C TYR A 129 23.52 15.00 4.95
N ILE A 130 24.23 14.17 4.17
CA ILE A 130 23.62 13.09 3.36
C ILE A 130 22.99 12.04 4.28
N ILE A 131 23.74 11.62 5.31
CA ILE A 131 23.27 10.64 6.30
C ILE A 131 22.11 11.23 7.10
N ASN A 132 22.25 12.45 7.60
CA ASN A 132 21.21 13.11 8.39
C ASN A 132 19.92 13.34 7.58
N HIS A 133 20.05 13.72 6.30
CA HIS A 133 18.89 13.91 5.43
C HIS A 133 18.20 12.58 5.12
N ARG A 134 18.95 11.49 4.94
CA ARG A 134 18.39 10.14 4.78
C ARG A 134 17.58 9.72 6.00
N GLU A 135 18.13 9.88 7.20
CA GLU A 135 17.42 9.55 8.44
C GLU A 135 16.18 10.43 8.64
N ALA A 136 16.24 11.71 8.26
CA ALA A 136 15.07 12.58 8.25
C ALA A 136 13.97 12.09 7.28
N LYS A 137 14.36 11.61 6.09
CA LYS A 137 13.41 11.02 5.12
C LYS A 137 12.80 9.71 5.60
N ILE A 138 13.56 8.87 6.31
CA ILE A 138 13.03 7.68 6.97
C ILE A 138 12.02 8.06 8.06
N ALA A 139 12.31 9.09 8.85
CA ALA A 139 11.40 9.59 9.88
C ALA A 139 10.10 10.14 9.26
N GLU A 140 10.20 10.92 8.18
CA GLU A 140 9.05 11.40 7.38
C GLU A 140 8.18 10.25 6.87
N MET A 141 8.80 9.20 6.32
CA MET A 141 8.08 8.01 5.83
C MET A 141 7.36 7.26 6.96
N LYS A 142 8.00 7.11 8.13
CA LYS A 142 7.36 6.47 9.31
C LYS A 142 6.17 7.26 9.83
N GLU A 143 6.23 8.59 9.78
CA GLU A 143 5.15 9.46 10.22
C GLU A 143 3.97 9.43 9.24
N THR A 144 4.24 9.58 7.94
CA THR A 144 3.21 9.60 6.88
C THR A 144 2.51 8.25 6.68
N SER A 145 3.23 7.13 6.86
CA SER A 145 2.67 5.78 6.75
C SER A 145 1.78 5.36 7.92
N ALA A 146 1.64 6.22 8.95
CA ALA A 146 1.05 5.88 10.24
C ALA A 146 1.70 4.64 10.91
N ASN A 147 2.88 4.22 10.44
CA ASN A 147 3.68 3.14 11.02
C ASN A 147 4.62 3.70 12.09
N ARG A 148 4.05 4.45 13.05
CA ARG A 148 4.78 4.80 14.27
C ARG A 148 4.85 3.56 15.12
N ASP A 149 6.07 3.13 15.44
CA ASP A 149 6.34 2.10 16.43
C ASP A 149 6.07 2.63 17.86
N VAL A 150 4.83 3.06 18.09
CA VAL A 150 4.30 3.32 19.44
C VAL A 150 3.69 2.06 20.05
N SER A 151 3.58 0.99 19.26
CA SER A 151 3.22 -0.36 19.71
C SER A 151 4.33 -1.05 20.51
N ALA A 152 5.61 -0.72 20.30
CA ALA A 152 6.71 -1.33 21.06
C ALA A 152 7.09 -0.57 22.35
N GLY A 153 6.38 0.49 22.74
CA GLY A 153 6.76 1.29 23.92
C GLY A 153 8.11 2.00 23.77
N GLY A 154 8.61 2.14 22.54
CA GLY A 154 9.81 2.90 22.21
C GLY A 154 9.54 4.39 22.45
N THR A 155 9.84 4.86 23.64
CA THR A 155 9.87 6.29 23.94
C THR A 155 10.78 6.97 22.91
N GLN A 156 10.23 7.93 22.15
CA GLN A 156 11.07 8.88 21.44
C GLN A 156 11.92 9.55 22.53
N SER A 157 13.23 9.30 22.51
CA SER A 157 14.16 9.74 23.56
C SER A 157 13.94 11.24 23.85
N GLY A 158 13.32 11.54 25.00
CA GLY A 158 12.99 12.91 25.41
C GLY A 158 11.51 13.22 25.71
N VAL A 159 10.55 12.33 25.45
CA VAL A 159 9.13 12.58 25.78
C VAL A 159 8.73 11.87 27.09
N THR A 160 8.89 12.57 28.22
CA THR A 160 8.63 12.03 29.57
C THR A 160 7.15 12.06 29.99
N ALA A 161 6.29 12.74 29.23
CA ALA A 161 4.87 12.87 29.58
C ALA A 161 4.04 11.77 28.93
N ALA A 162 3.45 10.89 29.74
CA ALA A 162 2.51 9.86 29.30
C ALA A 162 1.36 10.40 28.42
N SER A 163 0.97 11.67 28.63
CA SER A 163 -0.01 12.38 27.80
C SER A 163 0.46 12.64 26.37
N ALA A 164 1.74 12.94 26.17
CA ALA A 164 2.30 13.14 24.83
C ALA A 164 2.46 11.81 24.07
N ILE A 165 2.81 10.73 24.78
CA ILE A 165 2.82 9.36 24.20
C ILE A 165 1.39 8.95 23.80
N ALA A 166 0.41 9.17 24.68
CA ALA A 166 -0.99 8.90 24.39
C ALA A 166 -1.53 9.74 23.21
N ALA A 167 -1.16 11.03 23.12
CA ALA A 167 -1.54 11.88 22.00
C ALA A 167 -0.91 11.41 20.68
N MET A 168 0.35 10.96 20.70
CA MET A 168 1.01 10.38 19.52
C MET A 168 0.39 9.05 19.09
N GLN A 169 0.00 8.20 20.03
CA GLN A 169 -0.75 6.97 19.77
C GLN A 169 -2.14 7.26 19.20
N GLU A 170 -2.83 8.26 19.74
CA GLU A 170 -4.16 8.64 19.28
C GLU A 170 -4.14 9.23 17.87
N ALA A 171 -3.12 10.03 17.55
CA ALA A 171 -2.90 10.56 16.21
C ALA A 171 -2.60 9.46 15.18
N GLY A 172 -1.74 8.48 15.51
CA GLY A 172 -1.45 7.33 14.65
C GLY A 172 -2.67 6.44 14.41
N ASN A 173 -3.46 6.20 15.46
CA ASN A 173 -4.67 5.38 15.37
C ASN A 173 -5.84 6.10 14.67
N LYS A 174 -5.84 7.43 14.59
CA LYS A 174 -6.92 8.20 13.94
C LYS A 174 -7.04 7.86 12.46
N VAL A 175 -5.92 7.76 11.75
CA VAL A 175 -5.88 7.43 10.32
C VAL A 175 -6.42 6.01 10.08
N SER A 176 -5.90 5.03 10.84
CA SER A 176 -6.37 3.64 10.76
C SER A 176 -7.85 3.50 11.06
N ARG A 177 -8.37 4.20 12.09
CA ARG A 177 -9.80 4.19 12.39
C ARG A 177 -10.64 4.77 11.25
N ASP A 178 -10.23 5.90 10.68
CA ASP A 178 -10.99 6.54 9.59
C ASP A 178 -11.04 5.64 8.34
N MET A 179 -9.91 5.00 8.00
CA MET A 179 -9.86 4.00 6.94
C MET A 179 -10.81 2.83 7.19
N LEU A 180 -10.76 2.24 8.39
CA LEU A 180 -11.64 1.14 8.75
C LEU A 180 -13.10 1.55 8.61
N LYS A 181 -13.48 2.75 9.06
CA LYS A 181 -14.83 3.29 8.89
C LYS A 181 -15.22 3.38 7.41
N GLY A 182 -14.32 3.82 6.54
CA GLY A 182 -14.52 3.85 5.08
C GLY A 182 -14.85 2.47 4.53
N SER A 183 -13.97 1.49 4.78
CA SER A 183 -14.17 0.10 4.34
C SER A 183 -15.41 -0.54 4.95
N TYR A 184 -15.77 -0.23 6.20
CA TYR A 184 -17.03 -0.71 6.81
C TYR A 184 -18.27 -0.17 6.09
N ARG A 185 -18.26 1.10 5.65
CA ARG A 185 -19.36 1.66 4.85
C ARG A 185 -19.46 0.96 3.49
N ALA A 186 -18.32 0.71 2.84
CA ALA A 186 -18.29 -0.04 1.57
C ALA A 186 -18.79 -1.48 1.77
N TYR A 187 -18.31 -2.16 2.81
CA TYR A 187 -18.73 -3.51 3.18
C TYR A 187 -20.24 -3.59 3.44
N ARG A 188 -20.80 -2.64 4.20
CA ARG A 188 -22.25 -2.56 4.42
C ARG A 188 -23.00 -2.47 3.09
N GLN A 189 -22.57 -1.60 2.17
CA GLN A 189 -23.20 -1.48 0.85
C GLN A 189 -23.12 -2.79 0.05
N VAL A 190 -21.99 -3.49 0.09
CA VAL A 190 -21.84 -4.81 -0.55
C VAL A 190 -22.83 -5.81 0.04
N VAL A 191 -22.95 -5.89 1.37
CA VAL A 191 -23.91 -6.79 2.02
C VAL A 191 -25.35 -6.43 1.65
N GLU A 192 -25.70 -5.15 1.62
CA GLU A 192 -27.02 -4.68 1.16
C GLU A 192 -27.29 -5.14 -0.29
N LEU A 193 -26.35 -4.96 -1.21
CA LEU A 193 -26.48 -5.43 -2.60
C LEU A 193 -26.71 -6.95 -2.66
N VAL A 194 -25.92 -7.73 -1.93
CA VAL A 194 -26.07 -9.19 -1.89
C VAL A 194 -27.45 -9.60 -1.38
N ILE A 195 -27.98 -8.94 -0.35
CA ILE A 195 -29.31 -9.22 0.19
C ILE A 195 -30.40 -8.91 -0.85
N GLU A 196 -30.31 -7.79 -1.56
CA GLU A 196 -31.27 -7.46 -2.62
C GLU A 196 -31.21 -8.45 -3.79
N LEU A 197 -30.01 -8.90 -4.18
CA LEU A 197 -29.86 -9.94 -5.21
C LEU A 197 -30.46 -11.28 -4.77
N ILE A 198 -30.28 -11.65 -3.49
CA ILE A 198 -30.94 -12.84 -2.91
C ILE A 198 -32.46 -12.72 -3.02
N ARG A 199 -33.05 -11.55 -2.68
CA ARG A 199 -34.49 -11.33 -2.83
C ARG A 199 -34.97 -11.43 -4.27
N GLN A 200 -34.18 -10.90 -5.19
CA GLN A 200 -34.54 -10.83 -6.61
C GLN A 200 -34.46 -12.19 -7.28
N PHE A 201 -33.42 -12.99 -6.99
CA PHE A 201 -33.07 -14.16 -7.78
C PHE A 201 -33.20 -15.50 -7.04
N TYR A 202 -33.34 -15.54 -5.72
CA TYR A 202 -33.53 -16.82 -5.03
C TYR A 202 -35.02 -17.18 -4.99
N ASP A 203 -35.34 -18.26 -5.69
CA ASP A 203 -36.63 -18.92 -5.74
C ASP A 203 -36.68 -20.18 -4.84
N VAL A 204 -35.52 -20.79 -4.57
CA VAL A 204 -35.39 -21.98 -3.72
C VAL A 204 -35.28 -21.62 -2.23
N GLY A 205 -36.08 -22.29 -1.39
CA GLY A 205 -35.99 -22.17 0.06
C GLY A 205 -34.67 -22.72 0.61
N ARG A 206 -34.09 -22.03 1.59
CA ARG A 206 -32.83 -22.43 2.25
C ARG A 206 -33.06 -22.70 3.73
N VAL A 207 -32.29 -23.64 4.28
CA VAL A 207 -32.28 -23.94 5.72
C VAL A 207 -30.94 -23.50 6.30
N PHE A 208 -30.97 -22.60 7.27
CA PHE A 208 -29.79 -22.11 7.97
C PHE A 208 -29.71 -22.77 9.34
N ARG A 209 -28.54 -23.30 9.68
CA ARG A 209 -28.24 -23.74 11.04
C ARG A 209 -27.73 -22.55 11.83
N VAL A 210 -28.54 -22.06 12.76
CA VAL A 210 -28.22 -20.98 13.68
C VAL A 210 -27.85 -21.59 15.03
N THR A 211 -26.77 -21.11 15.63
CA THR A 211 -26.39 -21.51 16.98
C THR A 211 -27.16 -20.62 17.96
N ALA A 212 -28.04 -21.22 18.76
CA ALA A 212 -28.76 -20.51 19.81
C ALA A 212 -27.79 -20.10 20.94
N PRO A 213 -28.14 -19.12 21.80
CA PRO A 213 -27.28 -18.65 22.89
C PRO A 213 -26.83 -19.75 23.88
N ASN A 214 -27.59 -20.83 23.97
CA ASN A 214 -27.27 -22.01 24.79
C ASN A 214 -26.39 -23.05 24.06
N GLY A 215 -25.90 -22.75 22.86
CA GLY A 215 -25.08 -23.65 22.04
C GLY A 215 -25.86 -24.69 21.25
N ALA A 216 -27.19 -24.73 21.35
CA ALA A 216 -28.02 -25.66 20.58
C ALA A 216 -28.12 -25.23 19.11
N ALA A 217 -28.23 -26.22 18.21
CA ALA A 217 -28.48 -25.95 16.80
C ALA A 217 -29.98 -25.73 16.55
N GLU A 218 -30.32 -24.57 16.03
CA GLU A 218 -31.66 -24.23 15.52
C GLU A 218 -31.62 -24.20 13.99
N TYR A 219 -32.62 -24.76 13.33
CA TYR A 219 -32.71 -24.77 11.87
C TYR A 219 -33.80 -23.80 11.43
N VAL A 220 -33.39 -22.66 10.88
CA VAL A 220 -34.30 -21.63 10.38
C VAL A 220 -34.48 -21.83 8.88
N SER A 221 -35.70 -22.17 8.47
CA SER A 221 -36.07 -22.25 7.06
C SER A 221 -36.48 -20.86 6.55
N LEU A 222 -35.82 -20.40 5.51
CA LEU A 222 -36.07 -19.14 4.83
C LEU A 222 -36.56 -19.44 3.41
N SER A 223 -37.82 -19.11 3.13
CA SER A 223 -38.39 -19.16 1.78
C SER A 223 -38.30 -17.80 1.09
N ALA A 224 -38.31 -17.79 -0.25
CA ALA A 224 -38.31 -16.56 -1.05
C ALA A 224 -39.45 -15.59 -0.63
N ALA A 225 -40.64 -16.13 -0.33
CA ALA A 225 -41.79 -15.36 0.16
C ALA A 225 -41.53 -14.63 1.51
N GLN A 226 -40.68 -15.19 2.38
CA GLN A 226 -40.33 -14.56 3.66
C GLN A 226 -39.27 -13.46 3.53
N LEU A 227 -38.51 -13.48 2.42
CA LEU A 227 -37.48 -12.48 2.08
C LEU A 227 -38.05 -11.29 1.30
N LEU A 228 -39.18 -11.48 0.60
CA LEU A 228 -39.89 -10.49 -0.22
C LEU A 228 -40.70 -9.43 0.57
N GLY A 229 -40.77 -9.52 1.89
CA GLY A 229 -41.36 -8.46 2.72
C GLY A 229 -40.49 -7.20 2.75
N ASP A 230 -41.08 -6.04 3.07
CA ASP A 230 -40.41 -4.71 3.18
C ASP A 230 -39.49 -4.61 4.42
N ARG A 231 -38.71 -5.67 4.69
CA ARG A 231 -37.75 -5.77 5.78
C ARG A 231 -36.45 -5.14 5.31
N ARG A 232 -35.96 -4.12 6.01
CA ARG A 232 -34.64 -3.55 5.69
C ARG A 232 -33.57 -4.29 6.48
N PRO A 233 -32.40 -4.61 5.88
CA PRO A 233 -31.28 -5.12 6.64
C PRO A 233 -30.87 -4.07 7.67
N VAL A 234 -30.88 -4.47 8.94
CA VAL A 234 -30.36 -3.66 10.04
C VAL A 234 -28.96 -4.17 10.34
N PHE A 235 -28.00 -3.26 10.34
CA PHE A 235 -26.63 -3.55 10.72
C PHE A 235 -26.42 -3.00 12.12
N ASP A 236 -25.97 -3.84 13.05
CA ASP A 236 -25.63 -3.43 14.43
C ASP A 236 -24.36 -2.57 14.50
N ILE A 237 -23.72 -2.32 13.36
CA ILE A 237 -22.50 -1.53 13.25
C ILE A 237 -22.89 -0.05 13.09
N VAL A 238 -22.79 0.71 14.18
CA VAL A 238 -22.87 2.18 14.20
C VAL A 238 -21.47 2.73 13.92
N VAL A 239 -21.24 3.27 12.72
CA VAL A 239 -19.94 3.82 12.25
C VAL A 239 -19.79 5.30 12.58
#